data_AF-A0A3N5CJ68-F1
#
_entry.id   AF-A0A3N5CJ68-F1
#
_cell.length_a   1.000
_cell.length_b   1.000
_cell.length_c   1.000
_cell.angle_alpha   90.00
_cell.angle_beta   90.00
_cell.angle_gamma   90.00
#
_symmetry.space_group_name_H-M   'P 1'
#
loop_
_entity.id
_entity.type
_entity.pdbx_description
1 polymer ?
#
loop_
_entity_poly.entity_id
_entity_poly.type
_entity_poly.pdbx_seq_one_letter_code
_entity_poly.pdbx_strand_id
1 'polypeptide(L)' 'MAKKIYVYDITMSNGEVFKNVQMKKSIKVLYAGITDLFITVENEKGQTVELMRNQMIKAELVEIKE' A
#
# COMPACT_ATOMS: atom_id res chain seq x y z
N MET A 1 18.28 -5.46 -12.78
CA MET A 1 17.31 -4.35 -12.86
C MET A 1 16.54 -4.34 -11.55
N ALA A 2 16.90 -3.43 -10.65
CA ALA A 2 16.38 -3.41 -9.30
C ALA A 2 14.89 -2.98 -9.34
N LYS A 3 14.02 -3.72 -8.65
CA LYS A 3 12.57 -3.52 -8.70
C LYS A 3 12.23 -2.44 -7.68
N LYS A 4 11.82 -1.27 -8.15
CA LYS A 4 11.41 -0.16 -7.28
C LYS A 4 10.32 -0.60 -6.29
N ILE A 5 10.61 -0.51 -5.00
CA ILE A 5 9.66 -0.76 -3.90
C ILE A 5 9.23 0.60 -3.36
N TYR A 6 7.93 0.87 -3.44
CA TYR A 6 7.32 2.07 -2.90
C TYR A 6 6.84 1.76 -1.48
N VAL A 7 7.25 2.58 -0.52
CA VAL A 7 6.88 2.46 0.88
C VAL A 7 5.85 3.53 1.20
N TYR A 8 4.69 3.13 1.72
CA TYR A 8 3.60 4.04 2.06
C TYR A 8 3.17 3.92 3.52
N ASP A 9 2.72 5.03 4.08
CA ASP A 9 1.88 5.04 5.28
C ASP A 9 0.42 5.18 4.85
N ILE A 10 -0.40 4.19 5.21
CA ILE A 10 -1.79 4.07 4.77
C ILE A 10 -2.71 4.23 5.98
N THR A 11 -3.62 5.19 5.89
CA THR A 11 -4.69 5.40 6.89
C THR A 11 -6.00 4.84 6.38
N MET A 12 -6.62 3.98 7.18
CA MET A 12 -7.88 3.32 6.89
C MET A 12 -9.08 4.00 7.56
N SER A 13 -10.29 3.75 7.05
CA SER A 13 -11.53 4.36 7.52
C SER A 13 -11.95 3.96 8.93
N ASN A 14 -11.40 2.86 9.44
CA ASN A 14 -11.57 2.44 10.82
C ASN A 14 -10.57 3.11 11.79
N GLY A 15 -9.73 4.03 11.30
CA GLY A 15 -8.70 4.71 12.09
C GLY A 15 -7.39 3.92 12.22
N GLU A 16 -7.30 2.71 11.66
CA GLU A 16 -6.04 1.98 11.62
C GLU A 16 -5.05 2.64 10.67
N VAL A 17 -3.80 2.74 11.11
CA VAL A 17 -2.70 3.27 10.29
C VAL A 17 -1.68 2.16 10.08
N PHE A 18 -1.55 1.74 8.82
CA PHE A 18 -0.54 0.79 8.38
C PHE A 18 0.69 1.56 7.94
N LYS A 19 1.77 1.44 8.71
CA LYS A 19 3.03 2.13 8.41
C LYS A 19 3.96 1.27 7.58
N ASN A 20 4.84 1.93 6.83
CA ASN A 20 5.93 1.30 6.07
C ASN A 20 5.47 0.14 5.17
N VAL A 21 4.30 0.34 4.54
CA VAL A 21 3.66 -0.63 3.67
C VAL A 21 4.43 -0.72 2.36
N GLN A 22 4.99 -1.89 2.07
CA GLN A 22 5.81 -2.09 0.88
C GLN A 22 4.96 -2.52 -0.33
N MET A 23 5.10 -1.79 -1.43
CA MET A 23 4.37 -2.02 -2.67
C MET A 23 5.32 -2.07 -3.86
N LYS A 24 5.13 -3.05 -4.76
CA LYS A 24 5.94 -3.19 -5.98
C LYS A 24 5.55 -2.21 -7.10
N LYS A 25 4.44 -1.49 -6.93
CA LYS A 25 3.89 -0.53 -7.88
C LYS A 25 3.39 0.69 -7.10
N SER A 26 3.35 1.84 -7.76
CA SER A 26 2.75 3.02 -7.15
C SER A 26 1.25 2.82 -6.94
N ILE A 27 0.72 3.45 -5.89
CA ILE A 27 -0.69 3.28 -5.54
C ILE A 27 -1.63 3.78 -6.65
N LYS A 28 -1.20 4.80 -7.40
CA LYS A 28 -1.91 5.32 -8.58
C LYS A 28 -2.10 4.26 -9.67
N VAL A 29 -1.09 3.42 -9.90
CA VAL A 29 -1.17 2.32 -10.89
C VAL A 29 -2.10 1.22 -10.39
N LEU A 30 -2.08 0.93 -9.08
CA LEU A 30 -2.97 -0.05 -8.46
C LEU A 30 -4.44 0.42 -8.52
N TYR A 31 -4.70 1.71 -8.27
CA TYR A 31 -6.04 2.30 -8.37
C TYR A 31 -6.55 2.46 -9.81
N ALA A 32 -5.67 2.57 -10.80
CA ALA A 32 -6.07 2.62 -12.20
C ALA A 32 -6.57 1.25 -12.72
N GLY A 33 -6.19 0.15 -12.05
CA GLY A 33 -6.74 -1.18 -12.30
C GLY A 33 -8.17 -1.30 -11.78
N ILE A 34 -9.06 -1.86 -12.61
CA ILE A 34 -10.52 -1.85 -12.39
C ILE A 34 -11.00 -3.04 -11.52
N THR A 35 -10.15 -4.05 -11.26
CA THR A 35 -10.63 -5.36 -10.79
C THR A 35 -10.41 -5.69 -9.32
N ASP A 36 -9.42 -5.10 -8.65
CA ASP A 36 -9.06 -5.53 -7.30
C ASP A 36 -9.56 -4.55 -6.23
N LEU A 37 -10.60 -4.99 -5.50
CA LEU A 37 -11.10 -4.33 -4.29
C LEU A 37 -10.11 -4.43 -3.12
N PHE A 38 -9.18 -5.39 -3.18
CA PHE A 38 -8.22 -5.69 -2.13
C PHE A 38 -6.80 -5.50 -2.65
N ILE A 39 -5.96 -4.91 -1.82
CA ILE A 39 -4.54 -4.71 -2.12
C ILE A 39 -3.75 -5.47 -1.07
N THR A 40 -3.13 -6.56 -1.49
CA THR A 40 -2.24 -7.36 -0.64
C THR A 40 -0.91 -6.63 -0.48
N VAL A 41 -0.55 -6.32 0.76
CA VAL A 41 0.68 -5.59 1.09
C VAL A 41 1.39 -6.22 2.27
N GLU A 42 2.69 -5.96 2.40
CA GLU A 42 3.48 -6.42 3.54
C GLU A 42 3.71 -5.25 4.51
N ASN A 43 3.44 -5.49 5.80
CA ASN A 43 3.68 -4.52 6.87
C ASN A 43 5.10 -4.65 7.46
N GLU A 44 5.45 -3.77 8.41
CA GLU A 44 6.75 -3.78 9.10
C GLU A 44 7.10 -5.09 9.81
N LYS A 45 6.09 -5.88 10.16
CA LYS A 45 6.25 -7.17 10.84
C LYS A 45 6.48 -8.32 9.85
N GLY A 46 6.62 -8.02 8.55
CA GLY A 46 6.68 -9.03 7.50
C GLY A 46 5.36 -9.79 7.33
N GLN A 47 4.25 -9.27 7.87
CA GLN A 47 2.95 -9.88 7.73
C GLN A 47 2.28 -9.36 6.46
N THR A 48 1.76 -10.29 5.68
CA THR A 48 0.89 -9.97 4.56
C THR A 48 -0.48 -9.56 5.09
N VAL A 49 -0.91 -8.34 4.78
CA VAL A 49 -2.23 -7.80 5.12
C VAL A 49 -2.96 -7.40 3.85
N GLU A 50 -4.27 -7.66 3.81
CA GLU A 50 -5.13 -7.25 2.70
C GLU A 50 -5.82 -5.94 3.05
N LEU A 51 -5.50 -4.89 2.30
CA LEU A 51 -6.11 -3.57 2.48
C LEU A 51 -7.26 -3.40 1.49
N MET A 52 -8.45 -3.10 2.01
CA MET A 52 -9.60 -2.81 1.17
C MET A 52 -9.49 -1.39 0.60
N ARG A 53 -9.51 -1.28 -0.73
CA ARG A 53 -9.36 -0.01 -1.46
C ARG A 53 -10.33 1.07 -1.00
N ASN A 54 -11.61 0.71 -0.83
CA ASN A 54 -12.67 1.66 -0.47
C ASN A 54 -12.59 2.14 0.99
N GLN A 55 -11.79 1.47 1.81
CA GLN A 55 -11.57 1.85 3.21
C GLN A 55 -10.28 2.67 3.36
N MET A 56 -9.56 2.98 2.29
CA MET A 56 -8.36 3.79 2.37
C MET A 56 -8.71 5.27 2.32
N ILE A 57 -8.42 5.99 3.39
CA ILE A 57 -8.64 7.45 3.46
C ILE A 57 -7.43 8.19 2.89
N LYS A 58 -6.22 7.74 3.23
CA LYS A 58 -4.98 8.44 2.89
C LYS A 58 -3.86 7.44 2.64
N ALA A 59 -3.03 7.72 1.65
CA ALA A 59 -1.78 6.99 1.42
C ALA A 59 -0.66 8.00 1.18
N GLU A 60 0.32 8.02 2.08
CA GLU A 60 1.47 8.93 2.04
C GLU A 60 2.69 8.16 1.61
N LEU A 61 3.35 8.60 0.53
CA LEU A 61 4.59 7.99 0.08
C LEU A 61 5.71 8.40 1.03
N VAL A 62 6.29 7.42 1.73
CA VAL A 62 7.39 7.63 2.68
C VAL A 62 8.73 7.51 1.96
N GLU A 63 8.91 6.47 1.15
CA GLU A 63 10.19 6.16 0.52
C GLU A 63 10.01 5.40 -0.80
N ILE A 64 10.98 5.51 -1.71
CA ILE A 64 11.12 4.60 -2.85
C ILE A 64 12.50 3.95 -2.74
N LYS A 65 12.53 2.64 -2.54
CA LYS A 65 13.74 1.82 -2.59
C LYS A 65 13.95 1.37 -4.03
N GLU A 66 15.19 1.40 -4.54
CA GLU A 66 15.54 0.97 -5.90
C GLU A 66 16.09 -0.45 -5.95
#